data_AF-A0A645F792-F1
#
_entry.id   AF-A0A645F792-F1
#
_cell.length_a   1.000
_cell.length_b   1.000
_cell.length_c   1.000
_cell.angle_alpha   90.00
_cell.angle_beta   90.00
_cell.angle_gamma   90.00
#
_symmetry.space_group_name_H-M   'P 1'
#
loop_
_entity.id
_entity.type
_entity.pdbx_description
1 polymer ?
#
loop_
_entity_poly.entity_id
_entity_poly.type
_entity_poly.pdbx_seq_one_letter_code
_entity_poly.pdbx_strand_id
1 'polypeptide(L)'
;MVFVHEFGHSFAGLGDEYYTSQVAYEEFYNLKVEPWEPNLTTMVDFGSKWKDMVGKDGVGTYEGGGYMAKGIFRPAEDCRMKTNTAKGFCPVCVRAINKMIDYYTK
;
A
#
# COMPACT_ATOMS: atom_id res chain seq x y z
N MET A 1 0.14 -6.74 15.30
CA MET A 1 1.12 -6.01 16.16
C MET A 1 1.38 -4.67 15.53
N VAL A 2 1.11 -3.58 16.25
CA VAL A 2 1.16 -2.20 15.74
C VAL A 2 2.58 -1.78 15.36
N PHE A 3 3.58 -2.19 16.14
CA PHE A 3 4.99 -1.87 15.86
C PHE A 3 5.45 -2.25 14.43
N VAL A 4 5.06 -3.43 13.95
CA VAL A 4 5.45 -3.90 12.61
C VAL A 4 4.79 -3.06 11.50
N HIS A 5 3.59 -2.54 11.76
CA HIS A 5 2.90 -1.63 10.85
C HIS A 5 3.63 -0.27 10.79
N GLU A 6 3.93 0.34 11.94
CA GLU A 6 4.66 1.61 12.02
C GLU A 6 6.07 1.54 11.44
N PHE A 7 6.74 0.41 11.63
CA PHE A 7 8.04 0.15 11.01
C PHE A 7 7.91 0.06 9.48
N GLY A 8 6.80 -0.47 8.95
CA GLY A 8 6.52 -0.51 7.52
C GLY A 8 6.48 0.89 6.89
N HIS A 9 5.85 1.86 7.56
CA HIS A 9 5.90 3.27 7.15
C HIS A 9 7.31 3.83 7.22
N SER A 10 7.95 3.70 8.38
CA SER A 10 9.22 4.37 8.67
C SER A 10 10.39 3.83 7.85
N PHE A 11 10.41 2.52 7.60
CA PHE A 11 11.50 1.85 6.90
C PHE A 11 11.26 1.77 5.39
N ALA A 12 10.11 1.25 4.95
CA ALA A 12 9.86 0.95 3.54
C ALA A 12 8.97 1.98 2.84
N GLY A 13 8.54 3.04 3.54
CA GLY A 13 7.70 4.09 2.96
C GLY A 13 6.33 3.58 2.51
N LEU A 14 5.80 2.56 3.17
CA LEU A 14 4.49 2.00 2.85
C LEU A 14 3.40 3.00 3.27
N GLY A 15 2.34 3.12 2.47
CA GLY A 15 1.14 3.87 2.82
C GLY A 15 0.13 3.00 3.57
N ASP A 16 -0.80 3.66 4.26
CA ASP A 16 -1.91 2.98 4.92
C ASP A 16 -2.91 2.41 3.92
N GLU A 17 -3.26 1.14 4.04
CA GLU A 17 -4.17 0.45 3.12
C GLU A 17 -5.63 0.44 3.61
N TYR A 18 -5.91 0.97 4.82
CA TYR A 18 -7.28 1.14 5.29
C TYR A 18 -7.89 2.44 4.76
N TYR A 19 -9.21 2.41 4.52
CA TYR A 19 -9.99 3.51 3.94
C TYR A 19 -11.03 4.09 4.90
N THR A 20 -11.16 3.50 6.10
CA THR A 20 -12.03 4.01 7.16
C THR A 20 -11.16 4.67 8.22
N SER A 21 -11.12 6.00 8.25
CA SER A 21 -10.65 6.75 9.42
C SER A 21 -11.83 7.52 10.02
N GLN A 22 -11.82 7.76 11.33
CA GLN A 22 -12.79 8.64 12.00
C GLN A 22 -12.68 10.10 11.54
N VAL A 23 -11.66 10.41 10.73
CA VAL A 23 -11.28 11.73 10.23
C VAL A 23 -11.06 11.64 8.71
N ALA A 24 -11.89 10.86 8.00
CA ALA A 24 -11.80 10.69 6.56
C ALA A 24 -12.05 12.04 5.87
N TYR A 25 -10.98 12.82 5.71
CA TYR A 25 -10.95 13.98 4.83
C TYR A 25 -11.01 13.45 3.40
N GLU A 26 -12.02 13.86 2.65
CA GLU A 26 -12.27 13.41 1.27
C GLU A 26 -11.16 13.80 0.26
N GLU A 27 -10.02 14.31 0.71
CA GLU A 27 -8.95 14.88 -0.13
C GLU A 27 -7.52 14.57 0.36
N PHE A 28 -7.30 13.53 1.17
CA PHE A 28 -5.96 13.24 1.70
C PHE A 28 -4.92 12.98 0.59
N TYR A 29 -5.32 12.31 -0.50
CA TYR A 29 -4.51 12.17 -1.70
C TYR A 29 -5.14 12.91 -2.88
N ASN A 30 -4.29 13.53 -3.70
CA ASN A 30 -4.71 14.08 -4.97
C ASN A 30 -4.87 12.94 -6.00
N LEU A 31 -6.11 12.61 -6.36
CA LEU A 31 -6.42 11.55 -7.33
C LEU A 31 -5.86 11.78 -8.75
N LYS A 32 -5.37 12.98 -9.05
CA LYS A 32 -4.71 13.30 -10.34
C LYS A 32 -3.20 13.03 -10.33
N VAL A 33 -2.64 12.71 -9.18
CA VAL A 33 -1.20 12.45 -9.01
C VAL A 33 -1.02 11.04 -8.48
N GLU A 34 -0.05 10.33 -9.02
CA GLU A 34 0.30 9.00 -8.52
C GLU A 34 0.99 9.14 -7.15
N PRO A 35 0.52 8.44 -6.10
CA PRO A 35 1.19 8.43 -4.80
C PRO A 35 2.64 7.96 -4.96
N TRP A 36 3.54 8.35 -4.06
CA TRP A 36 4.92 7.87 -4.10
C TRP A 36 5.05 6.51 -3.40
N GLU A 37 4.12 6.20 -2.48
CA GLU A 37 4.07 4.97 -1.70
C GLU A 37 3.89 3.76 -2.60
N PRO A 38 4.68 2.69 -2.45
CA PRO A 38 4.71 1.59 -3.42
C PRO A 38 3.50 0.65 -3.35
N ASN A 39 2.69 0.73 -2.29
CA ASN A 39 1.52 -0.13 -2.04
C ASN A 39 0.17 0.60 -2.18
N LEU A 40 0.16 1.83 -2.70
CA LEU A 40 -1.05 2.56 -3.08
C LEU A 40 -0.94 3.08 -4.53
N THR A 41 -2.08 3.17 -5.21
CA THR A 41 -2.13 3.73 -6.57
C THR A 41 -3.43 4.50 -6.81
N THR A 42 -3.36 5.58 -7.57
CA THR A 42 -4.54 6.32 -8.09
C THR A 42 -4.85 5.94 -9.54
N MET A 43 -4.16 4.92 -10.08
CA MET A 43 -4.22 4.49 -11.49
C MET A 43 -3.71 5.53 -12.50
N VAL A 44 -3.06 6.61 -12.05
CA VAL A 44 -2.47 7.64 -12.92
C VAL A 44 -1.22 7.10 -13.59
N ASP A 45 -0.35 6.45 -12.82
CA ASP A 45 0.83 5.73 -13.30
C ASP A 45 0.94 4.35 -12.64
N PHE A 46 -0.05 3.50 -12.91
CA PHE A 46 -0.04 2.14 -12.38
C PHE A 46 1.14 1.29 -12.90
N GLY A 47 1.77 1.70 -14.01
CA GLY A 47 2.91 1.00 -14.61
C GLY A 47 4.14 0.96 -13.70
N SER A 48 4.38 2.00 -12.91
CA SER A 48 5.51 2.07 -11.96
C SER A 48 5.26 1.32 -10.65
N LYS A 49 4.06 0.77 -10.46
CA LYS A 49 3.59 0.16 -9.21
C LYS A 49 3.74 -1.36 -9.21
N TRP A 50 2.64 -2.09 -9.03
CA TRP A 50 2.61 -3.56 -8.97
C TRP A 50 1.84 -4.18 -10.14
N LYS A 51 1.69 -3.45 -11.24
CA LYS A 51 1.05 -3.95 -12.46
C LYS A 51 1.65 -5.26 -12.96
N ASP A 52 2.95 -5.46 -12.78
CA ASP A 52 3.71 -6.67 -13.11
C ASP A 52 3.36 -7.90 -12.24
N MET A 53 2.75 -7.66 -11.07
CA MET A 53 2.36 -8.67 -10.09
C MET A 53 0.88 -9.01 -10.12
N VAL A 54 0.04 -8.22 -10.79
CA VAL A 54 -1.42 -8.46 -10.85
C VAL A 54 -1.70 -9.87 -11.40
N GLY A 55 -2.54 -10.63 -10.70
CA GLY A 55 -2.89 -12.01 -11.05
C GLY A 55 -1.91 -13.08 -10.55
N LYS A 56 -0.86 -12.69 -9.82
CA LYS A 56 0.10 -13.61 -9.18
C LYS A 56 -0.05 -13.55 -7.66
N ASP A 57 0.04 -14.69 -6.99
CA ASP A 57 0.06 -14.78 -5.51
C ASP A 57 -1.05 -14.01 -4.78
N GLY A 58 -2.25 -13.94 -5.39
CA GLY A 58 -3.39 -13.21 -4.82
C GLY A 58 -3.29 -11.68 -4.90
N VAL A 59 -2.37 -11.14 -5.70
CA VAL A 59 -2.25 -9.70 -5.95
C VAL A 59 -3.30 -9.24 -6.96
N GLY A 60 -4.02 -8.19 -6.59
CA GLY A 60 -5.03 -7.55 -7.42
C GLY A 60 -5.01 -6.02 -7.29
N THR A 61 -6.11 -5.41 -7.68
CA THR A 61 -6.37 -3.98 -7.51
C THR A 61 -7.69 -3.82 -6.79
N TYR A 62 -7.64 -3.52 -5.50
CA TYR A 62 -8.82 -3.40 -4.64
C TYR A 62 -9.05 -1.93 -4.34
N GLU A 63 -10.23 -1.41 -4.67
CA GLU A 63 -10.58 -0.02 -4.37
C GLU A 63 -10.69 0.18 -2.85
N GLY A 64 -10.21 1.33 -2.39
CA GLY A 64 -10.12 1.72 -1.00
C GLY A 64 -8.69 1.57 -0.45
N GLY A 65 -8.11 2.67 0.00
CA GLY A 65 -6.80 2.73 0.62
C GLY A 65 -6.41 4.18 0.86
N GLY A 66 -5.35 4.44 1.61
CA GLY A 66 -4.88 5.80 1.86
C GLY A 66 -5.95 6.71 2.47
N TYR A 67 -6.76 6.18 3.38
CA TYR A 67 -7.90 6.87 4.00
C TYR A 67 -9.06 7.25 3.06
N MET A 68 -9.01 6.87 1.79
CA MET A 68 -10.05 7.15 0.80
C MET A 68 -10.74 5.87 0.37
N ALA A 69 -12.08 5.86 0.41
CA ALA A 69 -12.87 4.71 -0.01
C ALA A 69 -12.93 4.53 -1.54
N LYS A 70 -12.66 5.60 -2.31
CA LYS A 70 -12.74 5.61 -3.77
C LYS A 70 -11.53 6.31 -4.38
N GLY A 71 -11.17 5.90 -5.60
CA GLY A 71 -10.09 6.51 -6.38
C GLY A 71 -8.66 6.14 -5.97
N ILE A 72 -8.46 5.49 -4.82
CA ILE A 72 -7.20 4.85 -4.43
C ILE A 72 -7.40 3.35 -4.40
N PHE A 73 -6.38 2.62 -4.87
CA PHE A 73 -6.36 1.18 -4.89
C PHE A 73 -5.19 0.63 -4.09
N ARG A 74 -5.42 -0.51 -3.46
CA ARG A 74 -4.45 -1.31 -2.71
C ARG A 74 -4.22 -2.67 -3.39
N PRO A 75 -3.08 -3.34 -3.15
CA PRO A 75 -2.68 -4.55 -3.85
C PRO A 75 -3.36 -5.85 -3.38
N ALA A 76 -3.95 -5.87 -2.19
CA ALA A 76 -4.54 -7.08 -1.61
C ALA A 76 -5.81 -6.77 -0.78
N GLU A 77 -6.63 -7.79 -0.54
CA GLU A 77 -7.83 -7.64 0.30
C GLU A 77 -7.49 -7.30 1.75
N ASP A 78 -6.48 -7.95 2.30
CA ASP A 78 -5.98 -7.75 3.67
C ASP A 78 -4.44 -7.73 3.68
N CYS A 79 -3.89 -6.89 4.56
CA CYS A 79 -2.47 -6.62 4.70
C CYS A 79 -2.20 -6.06 6.09
N ARG A 80 -0.97 -6.22 6.60
CA ARG A 80 -0.53 -5.53 7.83
C ARG A 80 -0.67 -4.01 7.73
N MET A 81 -0.59 -3.42 6.54
CA MET A 81 -0.84 -1.99 6.32
C MET A 81 -2.32 -1.60 6.33
N LYS A 82 -3.24 -2.58 6.33
CA LYS A 82 -4.69 -2.37 6.43
C LYS A 82 -5.21 -2.69 7.83
N THR A 83 -4.82 -3.85 8.37
CA THR A 83 -5.31 -4.32 9.67
C THR A 83 -4.20 -4.84 10.58
N ASN A 84 -4.37 -4.60 11.88
CA ASN A 84 -3.46 -5.08 12.92
C ASN A 84 -3.59 -6.58 13.22
N THR A 85 -4.62 -7.22 12.66
CA THR A 85 -4.93 -8.66 12.77
C THR A 85 -4.49 -9.48 11.57
N ALA A 86 -4.13 -8.86 10.44
CA ALA A 86 -3.60 -9.55 9.27
C ALA A 86 -2.44 -10.49 9.66
N LYS A 87 -2.27 -11.61 8.95
CA LYS A 87 -1.16 -12.56 9.23
C LYS A 87 0.21 -11.98 8.89
N GLY A 88 0.29 -11.06 7.92
CA GLY A 88 1.54 -10.46 7.47
C GLY A 88 1.33 -9.35 6.44
N PHE A 89 2.42 -8.95 5.78
CA PHE A 89 2.40 -8.02 4.65
C PHE A 89 1.91 -8.71 3.37
N CYS A 90 1.20 -7.98 2.51
CA CYS A 90 0.84 -8.46 1.18
C CYS A 90 2.10 -8.64 0.30
N PRO A 91 2.03 -9.42 -0.80
CA PRO A 91 3.21 -9.67 -1.65
C PRO A 91 3.87 -8.39 -2.20
N VAL A 92 3.07 -7.35 -2.47
CA VAL A 92 3.56 -6.05 -2.95
C VAL A 92 4.33 -5.30 -1.86
N CYS A 93 3.83 -5.29 -0.63
CA CYS A 93 4.53 -4.72 0.52
C CYS A 93 5.84 -5.47 0.82
N VAL A 94 5.81 -6.82 0.76
CA VAL A 94 7.02 -7.64 0.92
C VAL A 94 8.07 -7.29 -0.13
N ARG A 95 7.66 -7.14 -1.40
CA ARG A 95 8.55 -6.69 -2.48
C ARG A 95 9.15 -5.31 -2.19
N ALA A 96 8.34 -4.36 -1.74
CA ALA A 96 8.79 -3.01 -1.41
C ALA A 96 9.81 -3.01 -0.25
N ILE A 97 9.55 -3.77 0.82
CA ILE A 97 10.47 -3.94 1.94
C ILE A 97 11.79 -4.55 1.47
N ASN A 98 11.74 -5.61 0.68
CA ASN A 98 12.95 -6.26 0.15
C ASN A 98 13.78 -5.30 -0.73
N LYS A 99 13.13 -4.49 -1.58
CA LYS A 99 13.81 -3.45 -2.37
C LYS A 99 14.53 -2.44 -1.47
N MET A 100 13.92 -2.05 -0.35
CA MET A 100 14.53 -1.12 0.59
C MET A 100 15.72 -1.75 1.34
N ILE A 101 15.61 -3.02 1.75
CA ILE A 101 16.73 -3.77 2.34
C ILE A 101 17.88 -3.85 1.34
N ASP A 102 17.60 -4.22 0.10
CA ASP A 102 18.60 -4.30 -0.97
C ASP A 102 19.27 -2.94 -1.19
N TYR A 103 18.50 -1.84 -1.20
CA TYR A 103 19.02 -0.47 -1.35
C TYR A 103 20.02 -0.06 -0.25
N TYR A 104 19.83 -0.53 0.99
CA TYR A 104 20.73 -0.21 2.11
C TYR A 104 21.90 -1.17 2.28
N THR A 105 21.86 -2.33 1.62
CA THR A 105 22.83 -3.43 1.86
C THR A 105 23.68 -3.77 0.64
N LYS A 106 23.34 -3.27 -0.55
CA LYS A 106 24.06 -3.48 -1.81
C LYS A 106 24.38 -2.15 -2.46
#